data_AF-A0A959RY91-F1
#
_entry.id   AF-A0A959RY91-F1
#
_cell.length_a   1.000
_cell.length_b   1.000
_cell.length_c   1.000
_cell.angle_alpha   90.00
_cell.angle_beta   90.00
_cell.angle_gamma   90.00
#
_symmetry.space_group_name_H-M   'P 1'
#
loop_
_entity.id
_entity.type
_entity.pdbx_description
1 polymer ?
#
loop_
_entity_poly.entity_id
_entity_poly.type
_entity_poly.pdbx_seq_one_letter_code
_entity_poly.pdbx_strand_id
1 'polypeptide(L)'
;NVDLSIYGNAENITTGLAKYPDTDFIASEGNGDWQYIALYGKQTLNNDNVGIVLFYKKSELIEKNENTLNYYVTLKPNNNKVNYAFAAAWEKELNGIKTKSEFIKYIDEEIIKLNNPLNLELK
;
A
#
# COMPACT_ATOMS: atom_id res chain seq x y z
N ASN A 1 3.37 -4.11 -10.21
CA ASN A 1 2.24 -3.15 -10.13
C ASN A 1 0.98 -3.84 -10.58
N VAL A 2 -0.12 -3.66 -9.87
CA VAL A 2 -1.43 -4.18 -10.29
C VAL A 2 -2.18 -3.04 -10.97
N ASP A 3 -2.64 -3.30 -12.19
CA ASP A 3 -3.46 -2.36 -12.97
C ASP A 3 -4.90 -2.84 -12.93
N LEU A 4 -5.77 -2.14 -12.21
CA LEU A 4 -7.19 -2.43 -12.22
C LEU A 4 -7.82 -1.74 -13.43
N SER A 5 -8.37 -2.53 -14.35
CA SER A 5 -9.16 -2.02 -15.48
C SER A 5 -10.64 -1.94 -15.11
N ILE A 6 -11.27 -0.81 -15.44
CA ILE A 6 -12.65 -0.50 -15.07
C ILE A 6 -13.53 -0.49 -16.30
N TYR A 7 -14.67 -1.17 -16.22
CA TYR A 7 -15.71 -1.15 -17.24
C TYR A 7 -16.94 -0.39 -16.71
N GLY A 8 -17.59 0.42 -17.56
CA GLY A 8 -18.82 1.14 -17.19
C GLY A 8 -18.62 2.53 -16.56
N ASN A 9 -17.47 3.18 -16.79
CA ASN A 9 -17.20 4.57 -16.39
C ASN A 9 -17.42 4.87 -14.89
N ALA A 10 -16.89 4.04 -13.99
CA ALA A 10 -16.94 4.35 -12.56
C ALA A 10 -16.20 5.67 -12.26
N GLU A 11 -16.81 6.55 -11.47
CA GLU A 11 -16.23 7.85 -11.12
C GLU A 11 -15.02 7.72 -10.20
N ASN A 12 -15.02 6.70 -9.34
CA ASN A 12 -13.96 6.43 -8.39
C ASN A 12 -13.88 4.93 -8.02
N ILE A 13 -12.79 4.57 -7.34
CA ILE A 13 -12.60 3.30 -6.66
C ILE A 13 -12.09 3.57 -5.25
N THR A 14 -12.70 2.96 -4.23
CA THR A 14 -12.21 3.03 -2.85
C THR A 14 -11.55 1.71 -2.46
N THR A 15 -10.37 1.79 -1.86
CA THR A 15 -9.59 0.64 -1.37
C THR A 15 -8.86 1.01 -0.08
N GLY A 16 -8.45 0.04 0.72
CA GLY A 16 -7.89 0.34 2.04
C GLY A 16 -7.44 -0.86 2.84
N LEU A 17 -7.16 -0.60 4.12
CA LEU A 17 -6.71 -1.55 5.11
C LEU A 17 -7.67 -1.54 6.31
N ALA A 18 -8.12 -2.72 6.72
CA ALA A 18 -8.93 -2.86 7.92
C ALA A 18 -8.09 -2.57 9.17
N LYS A 19 -8.65 -1.80 10.12
CA LYS A 19 -8.01 -1.47 11.38
C LYS A 19 -7.92 -2.70 12.28
N TYR A 20 -6.82 -2.78 13.03
CA TYR A 20 -6.66 -3.76 14.08
C TYR A 20 -6.14 -3.08 15.35
N PRO A 21 -6.68 -3.38 16.56
CA PRO A 21 -6.34 -2.65 17.78
C PRO A 21 -4.84 -2.62 18.10
N ASP A 22 -4.13 -3.71 17.84
CA ASP A 22 -2.72 -3.87 18.17
C ASP A 22 -1.80 -3.54 16.98
N THR A 23 -2.16 -2.51 16.20
CA THR A 23 -1.38 -2.05 15.04
C THR A 23 -1.13 -0.57 15.05
N ASP A 24 0.05 -0.20 14.56
CA ASP A 24 0.41 1.17 14.27
C ASP A 24 0.07 1.53 12.83
N PHE A 25 -0.58 2.67 12.64
CA PHE A 25 -0.76 3.27 11.33
C PHE A 25 0.50 4.03 10.90
N ILE A 26 0.89 3.81 9.64
CA ILE A 26 2.04 4.46 8.99
C ILE A 26 1.56 4.97 7.63
N ALA A 27 1.95 6.17 7.23
CA ALA A 27 1.64 6.69 5.90
C ALA A 27 2.80 7.53 5.37
N SER A 28 2.91 7.63 4.05
CA SER A 28 3.91 8.49 3.40
C SER A 28 3.68 9.97 3.76
N GLU A 29 4.78 10.66 4.08
CA GLU A 29 4.83 12.13 4.20
C GLU A 29 5.47 12.81 2.97
N GLY A 30 5.98 12.01 2.02
CA GLY A 30 6.78 12.48 0.89
C GLY A 30 6.01 12.99 -0.33
N ASN A 31 6.76 13.59 -1.26
CA ASN A 31 6.26 14.21 -2.50
C ASN A 31 6.38 13.34 -3.77
N GLY A 32 6.80 12.08 -3.66
CA GLY A 32 6.93 11.17 -4.80
C GLY A 32 5.60 10.82 -5.49
N ASP A 33 5.69 10.24 -6.68
CA ASP A 33 4.52 9.86 -7.49
C ASP A 33 3.72 8.73 -6.84
N TRP A 34 4.41 7.78 -6.22
CA TRP A 34 3.82 6.74 -5.38
C TRP A 34 3.81 7.14 -3.91
N GLN A 35 2.67 6.88 -3.26
CA GLN A 35 2.42 7.08 -1.84
C GLN A 35 1.85 5.80 -1.22
N TYR A 36 1.74 5.76 0.11
CA TYR A 36 1.22 4.59 0.80
C TYR A 36 0.48 4.91 2.10
N ILE A 37 -0.35 3.95 2.48
CA ILE A 37 -0.79 3.72 3.86
C ILE A 37 -0.41 2.30 4.26
N ALA A 38 -0.07 2.08 5.53
CA ALA A 38 0.37 0.80 6.06
C ALA A 38 -0.06 0.60 7.51
N LEU A 39 -0.15 -0.67 7.90
CA LEU A 39 -0.35 -1.10 9.28
C LEU A 39 0.76 -2.08 9.65
N TYR A 40 1.31 -1.93 10.85
CA TYR A 40 2.25 -2.90 11.42
C TYR A 40 1.86 -3.26 12.84
N GLY A 41 1.80 -4.55 13.14
CA GLY A 41 1.54 -5.04 14.49
C GLY A 41 0.86 -6.40 14.50
N LYS A 42 0.21 -6.74 15.60
CA LYS A 42 -0.32 -8.09 15.86
C LYS A 42 -1.68 -8.28 15.21
N GLN A 43 -1.68 -8.75 13.97
CA GLN A 43 -2.89 -8.93 13.16
C GLN A 43 -3.27 -10.40 12.94
N THR A 44 -2.41 -11.33 13.35
CA THR A 44 -2.63 -12.77 13.12
C THR A 44 -3.34 -13.42 14.31
N LEU A 45 -4.00 -14.55 14.05
CA LEU A 45 -4.57 -15.40 15.10
C LEU A 45 -3.51 -15.88 16.13
N ASN A 46 -2.24 -15.95 15.71
CA ASN A 46 -1.13 -16.41 16.54
C ASN A 46 -0.43 -15.28 17.32
N ASN A 47 -0.97 -14.05 17.28
CA ASN A 47 -0.39 -12.88 17.94
C ASN A 47 1.00 -12.48 17.41
N ASP A 48 1.31 -12.89 16.18
CA ASP A 48 2.52 -12.53 15.45
C ASP A 48 2.39 -11.15 14.80
N ASN A 49 3.49 -10.42 14.69
CA ASN A 49 3.54 -9.16 13.95
C ASN A 49 3.47 -9.39 12.43
N VAL A 50 2.60 -8.62 11.78
CA VAL A 50 2.49 -8.52 10.33
C VAL A 50 2.46 -7.05 9.95
N GLY A 51 3.25 -6.72 8.93
CA GLY A 51 3.14 -5.47 8.19
C GLY A 51 2.30 -5.68 6.93
N ILE A 52 1.32 -4.81 6.70
CA ILE A 52 0.58 -4.73 5.43
C ILE A 52 0.65 -3.29 4.92
N VAL A 53 0.77 -3.13 3.61
CA VAL A 53 0.90 -1.82 2.96
C VAL A 53 0.09 -1.78 1.69
N LEU A 54 -0.58 -0.64 1.46
CA LEU A 54 -1.25 -0.27 0.22
C LEU A 54 -0.48 0.89 -0.41
N PHE A 55 0.08 0.65 -1.58
CA PHE A 55 0.70 1.66 -2.44
C PHE A 55 -0.31 2.16 -3.47
N TYR A 56 -0.30 3.46 -3.74
CA TYR A 56 -1.16 4.09 -4.75
C TYR A 56 -0.46 5.29 -5.39
N LYS A 57 -0.90 5.69 -6.58
CA LYS A 57 -0.41 6.91 -7.22
C LYS A 57 -1.04 8.16 -6.62
N LYS A 58 -0.20 9.13 -6.26
CA LYS A 58 -0.61 10.45 -5.77
C LYS A 58 -1.49 11.19 -6.79
N SER A 59 -1.20 11.05 -8.09
CA SER A 59 -1.98 11.68 -9.17
C SER A 59 -3.39 11.10 -9.35
N GLU A 60 -3.65 9.92 -8.77
CA GLU A 60 -4.96 9.28 -8.78
C GLU A 60 -5.72 9.52 -7.46
N LEU A 61 -5.08 10.06 -6.42
CA LEU A 61 -5.70 10.23 -5.11
C LEU A 61 -6.78 11.32 -5.13
N ILE A 62 -8.02 10.96 -4.78
CA ILE A 62 -9.10 11.90 -4.47
C ILE A 62 -9.06 12.25 -2.99
N GLU A 63 -9.01 11.23 -2.13
CA GLU A 63 -8.97 11.39 -0.68
C GLU A 63 -8.23 10.23 -0.01
N LYS A 64 -7.61 10.54 1.13
CA LYS A 64 -7.10 9.57 2.10
C LYS A 64 -7.81 9.85 3.41
N ASN A 65 -8.53 8.89 3.96
CA ASN A 65 -9.37 9.09 5.14
C ASN A 65 -9.50 7.79 5.95
N GLU A 66 -10.23 7.85 7.06
CA GLU A 66 -10.50 6.72 7.93
C GLU A 66 -11.96 6.69 8.38
N ASN A 67 -12.42 5.51 8.78
CA ASN A 67 -13.68 5.32 9.52
C ASN A 67 -13.43 4.40 10.73
N THR A 68 -14.48 4.00 11.44
CA THR A 68 -14.34 3.14 12.62
C THR A 68 -13.58 1.83 12.35
N LEU A 69 -13.65 1.30 11.13
CA LEU A 69 -13.14 -0.02 10.79
C LEU A 69 -11.94 0.00 9.83
N ASN A 70 -11.69 1.09 9.12
CA ASN A 70 -10.73 1.09 8.01
C ASN A 70 -9.93 2.38 7.92
N TYR A 71 -8.70 2.25 7.43
CA TYR A 71 -7.99 3.31 6.71
C TYR A 71 -8.21 3.10 5.22
N TYR A 72 -8.56 4.12 4.46
CA TYR A 72 -8.85 3.97 3.05
C TYR A 72 -8.40 5.16 2.20
N VAL A 73 -8.28 4.90 0.91
CA VAL A 73 -8.08 5.90 -0.13
C VAL A 73 -9.15 5.73 -1.19
N THR A 74 -9.60 6.85 -1.73
CA THR A 74 -10.47 6.89 -2.90
C THR A 74 -9.66 7.41 -4.07
N LEU A 75 -9.66 6.65 -5.17
CA LEU A 75 -8.81 6.84 -6.33
C LEU A 75 -9.67 7.14 -7.55
N LYS A 76 -9.21 8.10 -8.36
CA LYS A 76 -9.82 8.48 -9.63
C LYS A 76 -9.23 7.63 -10.76
N PRO A 77 -10.06 6.91 -11.53
CA PRO A 77 -9.59 6.24 -12.74
C PRO A 77 -9.04 7.22 -13.77
N ASN A 78 -7.86 6.92 -14.28
CA ASN A 78 -7.26 7.59 -15.44
C ASN A 78 -7.28 6.63 -16.62
N ASN A 79 -7.96 7.01 -17.71
CA ASN A 79 -8.18 6.14 -18.87
C ASN A 79 -8.77 4.77 -18.49
N ASN A 80 -9.79 4.78 -17.63
CA ASN A 80 -10.44 3.57 -17.10
C ASN A 80 -9.50 2.62 -16.34
N LYS A 81 -8.40 3.14 -15.78
CA LYS A 81 -7.45 2.37 -14.99
C LYS A 81 -7.11 3.07 -13.67
N VAL A 82 -6.81 2.27 -12.66
CA VAL A 82 -6.22 2.73 -11.39
C VAL A 82 -5.01 1.85 -11.09
N ASN A 83 -3.92 2.48 -10.65
CA ASN A 83 -2.68 1.82 -10.27
C ASN A 83 -2.55 1.79 -8.74
N TYR A 84 -2.60 0.58 -8.18
CA TYR A 84 -2.30 0.36 -6.76
C TYR A 84 -1.62 -0.99 -6.58
N ALA A 85 -1.03 -1.21 -5.43
CA ALA A 85 -0.41 -2.49 -5.08
C ALA A 85 -0.51 -2.74 -3.58
N PHE A 86 -0.57 -4.01 -3.21
CA PHE A 86 -0.44 -4.43 -1.83
C PHE A 86 0.87 -5.19 -1.65
N ALA A 87 1.47 -5.04 -0.48
CA ALA A 87 2.49 -5.96 0.01
C ALA A 87 2.23 -6.29 1.47
N ALA A 88 2.78 -7.42 1.92
CA ALA A 88 2.73 -7.85 3.29
C ALA A 88 4.06 -8.50 3.67
N ALA A 89 4.41 -8.42 4.94
CA ALA A 89 5.58 -9.09 5.51
C ALA A 89 5.24 -9.64 6.89
N TRP A 90 5.60 -10.90 7.14
CA TRP A 90 5.26 -11.59 8.38
C TRP A 90 6.51 -11.96 9.17
N GLU A 91 6.50 -11.70 10.48
CA GLU A 91 7.67 -11.94 11.33
C GLU A 91 8.08 -13.41 11.43
N LYS A 92 7.26 -14.37 11.00
CA LYS A 92 7.64 -15.80 10.95
C LYS A 92 8.11 -16.27 9.58
N GLU A 93 8.16 -15.41 8.57
CA GLU A 93 8.77 -15.75 7.29
C GLU A 93 10.25 -16.12 7.49
N LEU A 94 10.72 -17.17 6.81
CA LEU A 94 12.13 -17.56 6.86
C LEU A 94 12.99 -16.41 6.33
N ASN A 95 13.89 -15.88 7.16
CA ASN A 95 14.69 -14.69 6.86
C ASN A 95 13.87 -13.42 6.53
N GLY A 96 12.61 -13.36 6.94
CA GLY A 96 11.73 -12.20 6.69
C GLY A 96 11.89 -11.05 7.68
N ILE A 97 11.13 -10.00 7.45
CA ILE A 97 11.08 -8.76 8.25
C ILE A 97 10.55 -9.06 9.66
N LYS A 98 11.28 -8.67 10.71
CA LYS A 98 10.96 -8.99 12.11
C LYS A 98 10.49 -7.80 12.93
N THR A 99 10.80 -6.59 12.47
CA THR A 99 10.54 -5.36 13.23
C THR A 99 9.82 -4.31 12.40
N LYS A 100 9.15 -3.37 13.10
CA LYS A 100 8.51 -2.22 12.47
C LYS A 100 9.51 -1.37 11.67
N SER A 101 10.73 -1.21 12.19
CA SER A 101 11.79 -0.43 11.53
C SER A 101 12.22 -1.07 10.20
N GLU A 102 12.42 -2.40 10.21
CA GLU A 102 12.72 -3.16 8.98
C GLU A 102 11.56 -3.10 7.99
N PHE A 103 10.31 -3.13 8.47
CA PHE A 103 9.13 -2.99 7.62
C PHE A 103 9.05 -1.60 6.96
N ILE A 104 9.30 -0.52 7.71
CA ILE A 104 9.36 0.84 7.16
C ILE A 104 10.47 0.94 6.12
N LYS A 105 11.66 0.42 6.43
CA LYS A 105 12.78 0.38 5.48
C LYS A 105 12.42 -0.35 4.18
N TYR A 106 11.73 -1.50 4.29
CA TYR A 106 11.23 -2.24 3.14
C TYR A 106 10.25 -1.39 2.31
N ILE A 107 9.29 -0.72 2.94
CA ILE A 107 8.35 0.18 2.26
C ILE A 107 9.11 1.28 1.50
N ASP A 108 10.11 1.91 2.12
CA ASP A 108 10.90 2.96 1.51
C ASP A 108 11.66 2.45 0.27
N GLU A 109 12.25 1.25 0.35
CA GLU A 109 12.90 0.59 -0.78
C GLU A 109 11.93 0.28 -1.93
N GLU A 110 10.72 -0.20 -1.62
CA GLU A 110 9.69 -0.47 -2.63
C GLU A 110 9.18 0.82 -3.28
N ILE A 111 9.00 1.92 -2.53
CA ILE A 111 8.62 3.22 -3.08
C ILE A 111 9.68 3.75 -4.04
N ILE A 112 10.95 3.59 -3.71
CA ILE A 112 12.04 3.99 -4.61
C ILE A 112 11.95 3.21 -5.92
N LYS A 113 11.73 1.88 -5.87
CA LYS A 113 11.56 1.05 -7.07
C LYS A 113 10.32 1.46 -7.88
N LEU A 114 9.19 1.72 -7.20
CA LEU A 114 7.94 2.14 -7.85
C LEU A 114 8.07 3.49 -8.57
N ASN A 115 8.82 4.43 -7.98
CA ASN A 115 9.09 5.75 -8.57
C ASN A 115 10.21 5.72 -9.64
N ASN A 116 11.02 4.66 -9.71
CA ASN A 116 12.13 4.51 -10.66
C ASN A 116 12.03 3.16 -11.40
N PRO A 117 10.99 2.95 -12.23
CA PRO A 117 10.79 1.67 -12.91
C PRO A 117 11.94 1.35 -13.87
N LEU A 118 12.43 0.11 -13.81
CA LEU A 118 13.44 -0.41 -14.75
C LEU A 118 12.83 -0.53 -16.15
N ASN A 119 13.38 0.21 -17.13
CA ASN A 119 13.03 0.05 -18.54
C ASN A 119 13.96 -1.01 -19.15
N LEU A 120 13.46 -2.25 -19.26
CA LEU A 120 14.17 -3.31 -19.97
C LEU A 120 13.73 -3.31 -21.44
N GLU A 121 14.58 -2.80 -22.32
CA GLU A 121 14.44 -3.05 -23.75
C GLU A 121 14.91 -4.49 -24.02
N LEU A 122 13.95 -5.40 -24.20
CA LEU A 122 14.24 -6.74 -24.70
C LEU A 122 14.66 -6.61 -26.17
N LYS A 123 15.93 -6.94 -26.46
CA LYS A 123 16.47 -7.06 -27.80
C LYS A 123 16.05 -8.36 -28.48
#